data_AF-A0AAD5LQ07-F1
#
_entry.id   AF-A0AAD5LQ07-F1
#
_cell.length_a   1.000
_cell.length_b   1.000
_cell.length_c   1.000
_cell.angle_alpha   90.00
_cell.angle_beta   90.00
_cell.angle_gamma   90.00
#
_symmetry.space_group_name_H-M   'P 1'
#
loop_
_entity.id
_entity.type
_entity.pdbx_description
1 polymer ?
#
loop_
_entity_poly.entity_id
_entity_poly.type
_entity_poly.pdbx_seq_one_letter_code
_entity_poly.pdbx_strand_id
1 'polypeptide(L)'
;MVVKTGKKTNKAKCSKLDVNAPPFYPSVQWYPVITDEYYEQRPHSPGREGFVIADAFYDEHEIPDEELFDPALHPLTQDELAELEQIDEINELLAELDIMETHQELHYKLVELTREKRASSDVDAEIISLMTKSTKTKDRVKSPRMPKKQMHCHMKKQNFVPLQQPRSVK
;
A
#
# COMPACT_ATOMS: atom_id res chain seq x y z
N MET A 1 -31.00 1.83 -40.06
CA MET A 1 -29.86 2.50 -39.40
C MET A 1 -29.39 1.59 -38.26
N VAL A 2 -28.18 1.07 -38.33
CA VAL A 2 -27.62 0.15 -37.31
C VAL A 2 -26.48 0.89 -36.61
N VAL A 3 -26.67 1.23 -35.33
CA VAL A 3 -25.64 1.88 -34.51
C VAL A 3 -24.76 0.79 -33.91
N LYS A 4 -23.52 0.68 -34.38
CA LYS A 4 -22.48 -0.13 -33.72
C LYS A 4 -21.83 0.71 -32.62
N THR A 5 -22.07 0.36 -31.36
CA THR A 5 -21.32 0.92 -30.23
C THR A 5 -19.98 0.19 -30.10
N GLY A 6 -18.89 0.87 -30.47
CA GLY A 6 -17.52 0.39 -30.29
C GLY A 6 -17.12 0.38 -28.81
N LYS A 7 -16.74 -0.80 -28.31
CA LYS A 7 -16.25 -1.02 -26.95
C LYS A 7 -14.80 -0.49 -26.85
N LYS A 8 -14.59 0.64 -26.17
CA LYS A 8 -13.25 1.17 -25.90
C LYS A 8 -12.64 0.40 -24.73
N THR A 9 -11.56 -0.33 -24.98
CA THR A 9 -10.76 -0.99 -23.95
C THR A 9 -9.74 0.01 -23.41
N ASN A 10 -9.88 0.38 -22.13
CA ASN A 10 -8.87 1.17 -21.41
C ASN A 10 -7.66 0.27 -21.15
N LYS A 11 -6.67 0.32 -22.03
CA LYS A 11 -5.35 -0.26 -21.79
C LYS A 11 -4.60 0.66 -20.83
N ALA A 12 -4.27 0.14 -19.65
CA ALA A 12 -3.33 0.77 -18.73
C ALA A 12 -2.05 1.13 -19.49
N LYS A 13 -1.71 2.42 -19.48
CA LYS A 13 -0.46 2.91 -20.07
C LYS A 13 0.66 2.56 -19.10
N CYS A 14 1.39 1.48 -19.37
CA CYS A 14 2.71 1.24 -18.81
C CYS A 14 3.59 2.44 -19.20
N SER A 15 3.95 3.28 -18.24
CA SER A 15 4.83 4.42 -18.45
C SER A 15 6.23 3.91 -18.73
N LYS A 16 6.58 3.74 -20.01
CA LYS A 16 7.96 3.52 -20.42
C LYS A 16 8.68 4.86 -20.36
N LEU A 17 9.71 4.93 -19.53
CA LEU A 17 10.62 6.07 -19.46
C LEU A 17 11.37 6.15 -20.80
N ASP A 18 11.24 7.27 -21.51
CA ASP A 18 11.89 7.47 -22.80
C ASP A 18 13.37 7.82 -22.57
N VAL A 19 14.25 6.87 -22.86
CA VAL A 19 15.71 7.00 -22.70
C VAL A 19 16.29 8.10 -23.61
N ASN A 20 15.55 8.50 -24.65
CA ASN A 20 15.96 9.53 -25.59
C ASN A 20 15.22 10.86 -25.39
N ALA A 21 14.54 11.05 -24.24
CA ALA A 21 13.88 12.32 -23.96
C ALA A 21 14.91 13.48 -23.93
N PRO A 22 14.60 14.63 -24.55
CA PRO A 22 15.43 15.81 -24.43
C PRO A 22 15.50 16.27 -22.97
N PRO A 23 16.60 16.91 -22.54
CA PRO A 23 16.71 17.44 -21.19
C PRO A 23 15.54 18.37 -20.86
N PHE A 24 14.95 18.18 -19.68
CA PHE A 24 13.89 19.04 -19.18
C PHE A 24 14.46 20.38 -18.76
N TYR A 25 13.98 21.46 -19.40
CA TYR A 25 14.21 22.83 -18.97
C TYR A 25 12.90 23.36 -18.40
N PRO A 26 12.84 23.67 -17.09
CA PRO A 26 11.66 24.28 -16.49
C PRO A 26 11.34 25.59 -17.21
N SER A 27 10.11 25.76 -17.68
CA SER A 27 9.63 27.01 -18.29
C SER A 27 9.25 28.06 -17.25
N VAL A 28 9.18 27.68 -15.97
CA VAL A 28 8.81 28.55 -14.85
C VAL A 28 10.00 28.63 -13.90
N GLN A 29 10.58 29.83 -13.78
CA GLN A 29 11.58 30.14 -12.78
C GLN A 29 10.86 30.47 -11.47
N TRP A 30 11.30 29.90 -10.35
CA TRP A 30 10.76 30.23 -9.01
C TRP A 30 11.20 31.61 -8.53
N TYR A 31 12.12 32.24 -9.26
CA TYR A 31 12.54 33.61 -9.04
C TYR A 31 11.70 34.54 -9.90
N PRO A 32 11.23 35.67 -9.36
CA PRO A 32 10.50 36.64 -10.16
C PRO A 32 11.38 37.06 -11.35
N VAL A 33 10.77 37.24 -12.52
CA VAL A 33 11.46 37.83 -13.67
C VAL A 33 11.75 39.28 -13.30
N ILE A 34 12.98 39.53 -12.85
CA ILE A 34 13.42 40.88 -12.50
C ILE A 34 13.66 41.61 -13.81
N THR A 35 12.67 42.39 -14.25
CA THR A 35 12.79 43.27 -15.43
C THR A 35 13.50 44.57 -15.04
N ASP A 36 14.11 45.26 -16.02
CA ASP A 36 14.76 46.54 -15.74
C ASP A 36 13.77 47.59 -15.17
N GLU A 37 12.49 47.50 -15.54
CA GLU A 37 11.38 48.29 -14.96
C GLU A 37 11.18 48.04 -13.45
N TYR A 38 11.46 46.82 -12.96
CA TYR A 38 11.41 46.50 -11.53
C TYR A 38 12.49 47.27 -10.75
N TYR A 39 13.63 47.53 -11.39
CA TYR A 39 14.66 48.37 -10.81
C TYR A 39 14.28 49.86 -10.93
N GLU A 40 13.76 50.34 -12.06
CA GLU A 40 13.44 51.77 -12.20
C GLU A 40 12.37 52.30 -11.22
N GLN A 41 11.46 51.45 -10.75
CA GLN A 41 10.45 51.83 -9.76
C GLN A 41 10.98 51.91 -8.32
N ARG A 42 12.19 51.39 -8.05
CA ARG A 42 12.81 51.49 -6.73
C ARG A 42 13.82 52.64 -6.71
N PRO A 43 13.82 53.48 -5.66
CA PRO A 43 14.90 54.44 -5.47
C PRO A 43 16.21 53.67 -5.19
N HIS A 44 17.04 53.46 -6.22
CA HIS A 44 18.26 52.64 -6.15
C HIS A 44 19.53 53.37 -5.73
N SER A 45 19.43 54.62 -5.30
CA SER A 45 20.56 55.23 -4.61
C SER A 45 20.17 55.47 -3.16
N PRO A 46 20.84 54.82 -2.19
CA PRO A 46 20.78 55.33 -0.84
C PRO A 46 21.38 56.73 -0.92
N GLY A 47 20.59 57.74 -0.61
CA GLY A 47 21.12 59.08 -0.43
C GLY A 47 22.11 59.11 0.75
N ARG A 48 22.28 60.29 1.34
CA ARG A 48 23.19 60.51 2.47
C ARG A 48 22.94 59.60 3.69
N GLU A 49 21.81 58.90 3.74
CA GLU A 49 21.32 58.11 4.88
C GLU A 49 21.49 56.59 4.74
N GLY A 50 22.08 56.08 3.65
CA GLY A 50 22.35 54.64 3.51
C GLY A 50 21.15 53.80 3.08
N PHE A 51 21.36 52.49 2.92
CA PHE A 51 20.29 51.54 2.58
C PHE A 51 19.42 51.31 3.82
N VAL A 52 18.15 51.73 3.76
CA VAL A 52 17.13 51.26 4.70
C VAL A 52 16.71 49.88 4.22
N ILE A 53 17.31 48.83 4.79
CA ILE A 53 16.71 47.50 4.74
C ILE A 53 15.40 47.67 5.52
N ALA A 54 14.28 47.66 4.81
CA ALA A 54 13.00 47.49 5.48
C ALA A 54 13.12 46.15 6.21
N ASP A 55 13.34 46.19 7.52
CA ASP A 55 13.09 45.03 8.35
C ASP A 55 11.69 44.58 7.97
N ALA A 56 11.58 43.37 7.44
CA ALA A 56 10.29 42.73 7.34
C ALA A 56 9.81 42.63 8.79
N PHE A 57 8.98 43.58 9.20
CA PHE A 57 8.19 43.50 10.42
C PHE A 57 7.27 42.29 10.22
N TYR A 58 7.80 41.11 10.50
CA TYR A 58 6.96 39.99 10.85
C TYR A 58 6.33 40.40 12.17
N ASP A 59 5.02 40.64 12.13
CA ASP A 59 4.25 40.78 13.35
C ASP A 59 4.40 39.44 14.09
N GLU A 60 5.29 39.40 15.10
CA GLU A 60 5.46 38.25 16.00
C GLU A 60 4.22 38.18 16.92
N HIS A 61 3.06 37.90 16.32
CA HIS A 61 1.89 37.52 17.08
C HIS A 61 1.99 36.01 17.29
N GLU A 62 2.30 35.59 18.53
CA GLU A 62 2.15 34.20 18.96
C GLU A 62 0.67 33.84 18.84
N ILE A 63 0.33 33.03 17.84
CA ILE A 63 -1.00 32.45 17.70
C ILE A 63 -1.13 31.38 18.78
N PRO A 64 -2.12 31.47 19.69
CA PRO A 64 -2.34 30.45 20.71
C PRO A 64 -2.58 29.08 20.07
N ASP A 65 -2.07 28.01 20.67
CA ASP A 65 -2.30 26.63 20.20
C ASP A 65 -3.79 26.31 20.02
N GLU A 66 -4.64 26.94 20.84
CA GLU A 66 -6.10 26.84 20.82
C GLU A 66 -6.71 27.32 19.49
N GLU A 67 -6.12 28.35 18.86
CA GLU A 67 -6.52 28.83 17.54
C GLU A 67 -5.87 28.03 16.41
N LEU A 68 -4.65 27.53 16.64
CA LEU A 68 -3.87 26.78 15.65
C LEU A 68 -4.57 25.50 15.17
N PHE A 69 -5.33 24.86 16.06
CA PHE A 69 -6.06 23.62 15.79
C PHE A 69 -7.58 23.81 15.76
N ASP A 70 -8.09 25.06 15.72
CA ASP A 70 -9.51 25.31 15.60
C ASP A 70 -10.00 24.99 14.17
N PRO A 71 -10.84 23.95 13.98
CA PRO A 71 -11.35 23.59 12.66
C PRO A 71 -12.26 24.66 12.05
N ALA A 72 -12.76 25.62 12.84
CA ALA A 72 -13.52 26.74 12.32
C ALA A 72 -12.63 27.81 11.65
N LEU A 73 -11.40 27.97 12.15
CA LEU A 73 -10.39 28.91 11.62
C LEU A 73 -9.53 28.26 10.53
N HIS A 74 -9.23 26.97 10.69
CA HIS A 74 -8.42 26.17 9.78
C HIS A 74 -9.16 24.88 9.38
N PRO A 75 -10.24 25.00 8.57
CA PRO A 75 -10.94 23.82 8.09
C PRO A 75 -10.05 23.02 7.15
N LEU A 76 -10.07 21.69 7.30
CA LEU A 76 -9.38 20.79 6.38
C LEU A 76 -9.83 21.06 4.94
N THR A 77 -8.85 21.23 4.08
CA THR A 77 -9.06 21.33 2.65
C THR A 77 -9.45 19.96 2.07
N GLN A 78 -10.06 19.98 0.90
CA GLN A 78 -10.46 18.75 0.22
C GLN A 78 -9.25 17.86 -0.13
N ASP A 79 -8.10 18.48 -0.39
CA ASP A 79 -6.86 17.76 -0.71
C ASP A 79 -6.31 17.07 0.54
N GLU A 80 -6.26 17.75 1.68
CA GLU A 80 -5.83 17.14 2.96
C GLU A 80 -6.77 16.00 3.40
N LEU A 81 -8.08 16.12 3.14
CA LEU A 81 -9.02 15.02 3.37
C LEU A 81 -8.74 13.81 2.47
N ALA A 82 -8.40 14.04 1.20
CA ALA A 82 -8.03 12.97 0.28
C ALA A 82 -6.69 12.32 0.66
N GLU A 83 -5.76 13.07 1.24
CA GLU A 83 -4.51 12.54 1.80
C GLU A 83 -4.77 11.67 3.02
N LEU A 84 -5.68 12.07 3.92
CA LEU A 84 -6.08 11.25 5.07
C LEU A 84 -6.73 9.94 4.65
N GLU A 85 -7.59 9.95 3.63
CA GLU A 85 -8.21 8.73 3.08
C GLU A 85 -7.13 7.77 2.52
N GLN A 86 -6.13 8.29 1.81
CA GLN A 86 -5.01 7.48 1.32
C GLN A 86 -4.19 6.86 2.46
N ILE A 87 -4.01 7.58 3.57
CA ILE A 87 -3.31 7.05 4.74
C ILE A 87 -4.09 5.88 5.35
N ASP A 88 -5.42 5.98 5.42
CA ASP A 88 -6.27 4.89 5.90
C ASP A 88 -6.18 3.65 5.00
N GLU A 89 -6.19 3.84 3.67
CA GLU A 89 -5.98 2.75 2.71
C GLU A 89 -4.61 2.08 2.88
N ILE A 90 -3.55 2.87 3.07
CA ILE A 90 -2.20 2.34 3.31
C ILE A 90 -2.17 1.53 4.61
N ASN A 91 -2.80 2.03 5.67
CA ASN A 91 -2.85 1.33 6.96
C ASN A 91 -3.60 -0.01 6.85
N GLU A 92 -4.69 -0.07 6.09
CA GLU A 92 -5.41 -1.33 5.83
C GLU A 92 -4.51 -2.33 5.09
N LEU A 93 -3.81 -1.89 4.04
CA LEU A 93 -2.88 -2.73 3.29
C LEU A 93 -1.73 -3.25 4.16
N LEU A 94 -1.17 -2.41 5.03
CA LEU A 94 -0.10 -2.81 5.95
C LEU A 94 -0.60 -3.85 6.96
N ALA A 95 -1.83 -3.71 7.46
CA ALA A 95 -2.44 -4.70 8.34
C ALA A 95 -2.67 -6.05 7.63
N GLU A 96 -3.09 -6.04 6.37
CA GLU A 96 -3.24 -7.28 5.59
C GLU A 96 -1.88 -7.95 5.30
N LEU A 97 -0.84 -7.15 5.01
CA LEU A 97 0.50 -7.67 4.79
C LEU A 97 1.09 -8.35 6.03
N ASP A 98 0.89 -7.78 7.23
CA ASP A 98 1.34 -8.41 8.49
C ASP A 98 0.69 -9.78 8.69
N ILE A 99 -0.62 -9.90 8.39
CA ILE A 99 -1.31 -11.20 8.42
C ILE A 99 -0.72 -12.16 7.38
N MET A 100 -0.41 -11.70 6.17
CA MET A 100 0.20 -12.55 5.14
C MET A 100 1.59 -13.04 5.53
N GLU A 101 2.40 -12.18 6.17
CA GLU A 101 3.72 -12.53 6.67
C GLU A 101 3.64 -13.65 7.70
N THR A 102 2.73 -13.54 8.68
CA THR A 102 2.54 -14.61 9.67
C THR A 102 2.11 -15.94 9.03
N HIS A 103 1.28 -15.89 7.98
CA HIS A 103 0.89 -17.11 7.26
C HIS A 103 2.07 -17.71 6.50
N GLN A 104 2.90 -16.88 5.86
CA GLN A 104 4.11 -17.33 5.18
C GLN A 104 5.10 -17.96 6.15
N GLU A 105 5.31 -17.37 7.33
CA GLU A 105 6.17 -17.90 8.38
C GLU A 105 5.66 -19.27 8.87
N LEU A 106 4.36 -19.39 9.13
CA LEU A 106 3.73 -20.66 9.52
C LEU A 106 3.88 -21.73 8.43
N HIS A 107 3.69 -21.37 7.16
CA HIS A 107 3.86 -22.29 6.04
C HIS A 107 5.31 -22.78 5.95
N TYR A 108 6.28 -21.87 6.07
CA TYR A 108 7.70 -22.22 6.10
C TYR A 108 8.01 -23.21 7.23
N LYS A 109 7.56 -22.90 8.44
CA LYS A 109 7.74 -23.78 9.62
C LYS A 109 7.10 -25.15 9.44
N LEU A 110 5.92 -25.21 8.84
CA LEU A 110 5.23 -26.47 8.55
C LEU A 110 6.00 -27.31 7.51
N VAL A 111 6.54 -26.66 6.48
CA VAL A 111 7.39 -27.32 5.48
C VAL A 111 8.66 -27.88 6.12
N GLU A 112 9.33 -27.11 6.97
CA GLU A 112 10.52 -27.57 7.69
C GLU A 112 10.23 -28.76 8.60
N LEU A 113 9.18 -28.68 9.42
CA LEU A 113 8.75 -29.79 10.29
C LEU A 113 8.37 -31.03 9.49
N THR A 114 7.72 -30.86 8.33
CA THR A 114 7.37 -31.98 7.46
C THR A 114 8.61 -32.62 6.86
N ARG A 115 9.60 -31.82 6.44
CA ARG A 115 10.88 -32.31 5.95
C ARG A 115 11.63 -33.07 7.04
N GLU A 116 11.71 -32.51 8.25
CA GLU A 116 12.36 -33.13 9.40
C GLU A 116 11.68 -34.45 9.80
N LYS A 117 10.34 -34.48 9.85
CA LYS A 117 9.60 -35.72 10.13
C LYS A 117 9.80 -36.78 9.06
N ARG A 118 9.86 -36.42 7.78
CA ARG A 118 10.18 -37.39 6.72
C ARG A 118 11.62 -37.88 6.79
N ALA A 119 12.55 -37.02 7.19
CA ALA A 119 13.96 -37.39 7.36
C ALA A 119 14.19 -38.28 8.60
N SER A 120 13.37 -38.13 9.63
CA SER A 120 13.43 -38.90 10.88
C SER A 120 12.46 -40.08 10.95
N SER A 121 11.48 -40.16 10.05
CA SER A 121 10.54 -41.28 9.97
C SER A 121 11.22 -42.48 9.35
N ASP A 122 11.27 -43.57 10.11
CA ASP A 122 11.49 -44.90 9.56
C ASP A 122 10.21 -45.30 8.80
N VAL A 123 10.21 -44.95 7.53
CA VAL A 123 9.09 -45.17 6.59
C VAL A 123 8.67 -46.64 6.58
N ASP A 124 9.61 -47.57 6.75
CA ASP A 124 9.33 -48.99 6.77
C ASP A 124 8.58 -49.40 8.04
N ALA A 125 8.97 -48.88 9.21
CA ALA A 125 8.25 -49.10 10.46
C ALA A 125 6.83 -48.48 10.44
N GLU A 126 6.66 -47.32 9.80
CA GLU A 126 5.36 -46.65 9.63
C GLU A 126 4.43 -47.44 8.68
N ILE A 127 4.95 -47.93 7.56
CA ILE A 127 4.22 -48.78 6.60
C ILE A 127 3.82 -50.10 7.28
N ILE A 128 4.73 -50.75 8.01
CA ILE A 128 4.44 -51.98 8.75
C ILE A 128 3.37 -51.72 9.82
N SER A 129 3.44 -50.60 10.55
CA SER A 129 2.44 -50.18 11.53
C SER A 129 1.07 -49.95 10.90
N LEU A 130 0.98 -49.28 9.74
CA LEU A 130 -0.27 -49.06 9.00
C LEU A 130 -0.87 -50.37 8.46
N MET A 131 -0.03 -51.23 7.87
CA MET A 131 -0.42 -52.54 7.35
C MET A 131 -0.92 -53.48 8.47
N THR A 132 -0.28 -53.44 9.63
CA THR A 132 -0.66 -54.28 10.78
C THR A 132 -1.88 -53.74 11.55
N LYS A 133 -2.08 -52.42 11.62
CA LYS A 133 -3.26 -51.80 12.25
C LYS A 133 -4.55 -51.96 11.42
N SER A 134 -4.45 -51.98 10.09
CA SER A 134 -5.59 -52.15 9.16
C SER A 134 -6.33 -53.49 9.35
N THR A 135 -5.67 -54.51 9.91
CA THR A 135 -6.26 -55.84 10.08
C THR A 135 -6.92 -56.07 11.46
N LYS A 136 -6.85 -55.11 12.39
CA LYS A 136 -7.36 -55.27 13.77
C LYS A 136 -8.17 -54.08 14.29
N THR A 137 -9.20 -53.63 13.58
CA THR A 137 -10.28 -52.83 14.21
C THR A 137 -11.62 -53.13 13.58
N LYS A 138 -12.24 -54.23 14.02
CA LYS A 138 -13.69 -54.27 14.18
C LYS A 138 -13.94 -53.58 15.53
N ASP A 139 -14.75 -52.53 15.51
CA ASP A 139 -15.23 -51.74 16.65
C ASP A 139 -14.46 -50.45 17.03
N ARG A 140 -15.28 -49.38 17.04
CA ARG A 140 -15.14 -48.13 17.81
C ARG A 140 -14.16 -47.06 17.29
N VAL A 141 -14.69 -46.16 16.45
CA VAL A 141 -14.34 -44.73 16.52
C VAL A 141 -15.62 -43.95 16.77
N LYS A 142 -15.90 -43.70 18.05
CA LYS A 142 -16.74 -42.56 18.43
C LYS A 142 -15.94 -41.32 18.04
N SER A 143 -16.41 -40.61 17.02
CA SER A 143 -15.91 -39.29 16.64
C SER A 143 -15.80 -38.41 17.89
N PRO A 144 -14.62 -37.83 18.22
CA PRO A 144 -14.56 -36.76 19.19
C PRO A 144 -15.22 -35.56 18.52
N ARG A 145 -16.43 -35.21 18.95
CA ARG A 145 -17.04 -33.92 18.60
C ARG A 145 -16.10 -32.82 19.10
N MET A 146 -15.35 -32.23 18.18
CA MET A 146 -14.67 -30.95 18.44
C MET A 146 -15.73 -29.93 18.87
N PRO A 147 -15.51 -29.14 19.93
CA PRO A 147 -16.44 -28.07 20.28
C PRO A 147 -16.43 -27.04 19.14
N LYS A 148 -17.59 -26.84 18.52
CA LYS A 148 -17.81 -25.76 17.55
C LYS A 148 -17.59 -24.42 18.25
N LYS A 149 -16.38 -23.87 18.19
CA LYS A 149 -16.18 -22.44 18.37
C LYS A 149 -16.71 -21.78 17.10
N GLN A 150 -17.87 -21.15 17.22
CA GLN A 150 -18.46 -20.35 16.17
C GLN A 150 -17.60 -19.10 15.98
N MET A 151 -16.57 -19.19 15.15
CA MET A 151 -15.90 -17.99 14.65
C MET A 151 -16.80 -17.41 13.56
N HIS A 152 -17.44 -16.29 13.87
CA HIS A 152 -18.23 -15.55 12.90
C HIS A 152 -17.29 -14.72 12.01
N CYS A 153 -16.45 -15.37 11.21
CA CYS A 153 -15.78 -14.69 10.12
C CYS A 153 -16.78 -14.54 8.97
N HIS A 154 -17.23 -13.31 8.74
CA HIS A 154 -18.12 -12.99 7.63
C HIS A 154 -17.31 -13.00 6.32
N MET A 155 -16.94 -14.19 5.85
CA MET A 155 -16.35 -14.33 4.52
C MET A 155 -17.43 -14.06 3.49
N LYS A 156 -17.41 -12.86 2.88
CA LYS A 156 -18.15 -12.60 1.65
C LYS A 156 -17.68 -13.63 0.62
N LYS A 157 -18.62 -14.32 -0.01
CA LYS A 157 -18.37 -15.34 -1.03
C LYS A 157 -17.60 -14.71 -2.20
N GLN A 158 -16.28 -14.83 -2.22
CA GLN A 158 -15.53 -14.65 -3.46
C GLN A 158 -15.79 -15.88 -4.34
N ASN A 159 -16.32 -15.62 -5.53
CA ASN A 159 -16.49 -16.63 -6.56
C ASN A 159 -15.11 -17.20 -6.92
N PHE A 160 -14.84 -18.41 -6.45
CA PHE A 160 -13.62 -19.14 -6.74
C PHE A 160 -13.58 -19.47 -8.24
N VAL A 161 -12.79 -18.73 -9.01
CA VAL A 161 -12.47 -19.10 -10.39
C VAL A 161 -11.27 -20.06 -10.33
N PRO A 162 -11.35 -21.28 -10.91
CA PRO A 162 -10.21 -22.18 -10.92
C PRO A 162 -9.06 -21.55 -11.71
N LEU A 163 -7.92 -21.30 -11.06
CA LEU A 163 -6.68 -20.95 -11.71
C LEU A 163 -6.25 -22.11 -12.62
N GLN A 164 -6.49 -21.98 -13.93
CA GLN A 164 -5.94 -22.91 -14.91
C GLN A 164 -4.42 -22.77 -14.93
N GLN A 165 -3.71 -23.81 -14.49
CA GLN A 165 -2.27 -23.89 -14.68
C GLN A 165 -1.97 -24.07 -16.18
N PRO A 166 -0.99 -23.35 -16.75
CA PRO A 166 -0.58 -23.56 -18.13
C PRO A 166 0.04 -24.96 -18.26
N ARG A 167 -0.47 -25.76 -19.21
CA ARG A 167 0.12 -27.06 -19.52
C ARG A 167 1.44 -26.84 -20.25
N SER A 168 2.48 -27.53 -19.79
CA SER A 168 3.73 -27.69 -20.54
C SER A 168 3.42 -28.32 -21.90
N VAL A 169 3.82 -27.62 -22.96
CA VAL A 169 3.77 -28.11 -24.34
C VAL A 169 4.98 -29.05 -24.52
N LYS A 170 4.73 -30.21 -25.13
CA LYS A 170 5.79 -31.14 -25.57
C LYS A 170 6.45 -30.65 -26.84
#